data_AF-A0A7S9GVS4-F1
#
_entry.id   AF-A0A7S9GVS4-F1
#
_cell.length_a   1.000
_cell.length_b   1.000
_cell.length_c   1.000
_cell.angle_alpha   90.00
_cell.angle_beta   90.00
_cell.angle_gamma   90.00
#
_symmetry.space_group_name_H-M   'P 1'
#
loop_
_entity.id
_entity.type
_entity.pdbx_description
1 polymer ?
#
loop_
_entity_poly.entity_id
_entity_poly.type
_entity_poly.pdbx_seq_one_letter_code
_entity_poly.pdbx_strand_id
1 'polypeptide(L)'
;MIGGVIIWIYEAVVWVGIQHLMPLGGIPRNATGLVFGKAVQDSLGAIAYLVGTGIHFVFALGWGIVFALAWPWFQRRGYEATLVALLFAILLWIVMHVAIAVVSDNHPNYLDPAVVIGGFMSHFFYAVPLALYVKHRFAQG
;
A
#
# COMPACT_ATOMS: atom_id res chain seq x y z
N MET A 1 -9.68 -2.24 -7.13
CA MET A 1 -8.68 -3.33 -7.20
C MET A 1 -7.53 -3.08 -8.16
N ILE A 2 -7.75 -2.38 -9.29
CA ILE A 2 -6.68 -2.02 -10.24
C ILE A 2 -5.44 -1.40 -9.56
N GLY A 3 -5.64 -0.38 -8.71
CA GLY A 3 -4.52 0.23 -7.97
C GLY A 3 -3.75 -0.75 -7.08
N GLY A 4 -4.46 -1.69 -6.42
CA GLY A 4 -3.85 -2.74 -5.59
C GLY A 4 -3.02 -3.74 -6.39
N VAL A 5 -3.44 -4.06 -7.62
CA VAL A 5 -2.65 -4.91 -8.53
C VAL A 5 -1.41 -4.17 -9.01
N ILE A 6 -1.56 -2.89 -9.38
CA ILE A 6 -0.46 -2.06 -9.88
C ILE A 6 0.63 -1.88 -8.82
N ILE A 7 0.27 -1.53 -7.59
CA ILE A 7 1.25 -1.37 -6.51
C ILE A 7 1.98 -2.67 -6.20
N TRP A 8 1.26 -3.80 -6.17
CA TRP A 8 1.88 -5.10 -5.95
C TRP A 8 2.90 -5.46 -7.05
N ILE A 9 2.55 -5.23 -8.32
CA ILE A 9 3.48 -5.44 -9.45
C ILE A 9 4.67 -4.48 -9.35
N TYR A 10 4.42 -3.21 -9.02
CA TYR A 10 5.48 -2.22 -8.87
C TYR A 10 6.48 -2.64 -7.79
N GLU A 11 6.01 -3.05 -6.62
CA GLU A 11 6.86 -3.48 -5.51
C GLU A 11 7.64 -4.75 -5.89
N ALA A 12 6.99 -5.71 -6.54
CA ALA A 12 7.68 -6.91 -7.04
C ALA A 12 8.79 -6.57 -8.06
N VAL A 13 8.55 -5.65 -9.00
CA VAL A 13 9.55 -5.29 -10.02
C VAL A 13 10.65 -4.41 -9.43
N VAL A 14 10.29 -3.35 -8.73
CA VAL A 14 11.23 -2.31 -8.29
C VAL A 14 11.96 -2.74 -7.03
N TRP A 15 11.23 -3.17 -5.99
CA TRP A 15 11.88 -3.46 -4.71
C TRP A 15 12.65 -4.78 -4.73
N VAL A 16 12.10 -5.81 -5.38
CA VAL A 16 12.75 -7.12 -5.48
C VAL A 16 13.70 -7.18 -6.67
N GLY A 17 13.20 -6.81 -7.85
CA GLY A 17 13.92 -7.01 -9.11
C GLY A 17 15.04 -5.99 -9.34
N ILE A 18 14.83 -4.71 -9.02
CA ILE A 18 15.77 -3.64 -9.33
C ILE A 18 16.61 -3.24 -8.11
N GLN A 19 15.96 -2.99 -6.97
CA GLN A 19 16.61 -2.47 -5.76
C GLN A 19 17.11 -3.59 -4.84
N HIS A 20 16.68 -4.84 -5.07
CA HIS A 20 17.06 -6.01 -4.26
C HIS A 20 16.90 -5.81 -2.74
N LEU A 21 15.92 -5.00 -2.33
CA LEU A 21 15.69 -4.63 -0.92
C LEU A 21 15.28 -5.85 -0.07
N MET A 22 14.59 -6.80 -0.70
CA MET A 22 14.12 -8.01 -0.06
C MET A 22 13.76 -9.08 -1.09
N PRO A 23 13.78 -10.38 -0.73
CA PRO A 23 13.27 -11.45 -1.58
C PRO A 23 11.77 -11.26 -1.89
N LEU A 24 11.29 -11.81 -3.02
CA LEU A 24 9.89 -11.68 -3.44
C LEU A 24 8.88 -12.10 -2.36
N GLY A 25 9.19 -13.16 -1.62
CA GLY A 25 8.35 -13.61 -0.51
C GLY A 25 8.34 -12.64 0.69
N GLY A 26 9.38 -11.84 0.88
CA GLY A 26 9.50 -10.94 2.02
C GLY A 26 8.43 -9.84 2.04
N ILE A 27 8.05 -9.30 0.87
CA ILE A 27 7.08 -8.19 0.77
C ILE A 27 5.72 -8.58 1.36
N PRO A 28 5.03 -9.62 0.86
CA PRO A 28 3.74 -10.02 1.42
C PRO A 28 3.88 -10.57 2.84
N ARG A 29 4.99 -11.24 3.18
CA ARG A 29 5.20 -11.82 4.52
C ARG A 29 5.08 -10.77 5.62
N ASN A 30 5.54 -9.54 5.38
CA ASN A 30 5.45 -8.43 6.34
C ASN A 30 4.01 -8.04 6.66
N ALA A 31 3.10 -8.16 5.70
CA ALA A 31 1.67 -7.90 5.94
C ALA A 31 1.05 -8.95 6.88
N THR A 32 1.47 -10.22 6.76
CA THR A 32 1.09 -11.28 7.71
C THR A 32 1.58 -10.98 9.12
N GLY A 33 2.83 -10.55 9.27
CA GLY A 33 3.39 -10.12 10.56
C GLY A 33 2.68 -8.92 11.17
N LEU A 34 2.33 -7.93 10.34
CA LEU A 34 1.59 -6.76 10.78
C LEU A 34 0.22 -7.12 11.39
N VAL A 35 -0.50 -8.06 10.77
CA VAL A 35 -1.87 -8.41 11.20
C VAL A 35 -1.88 -9.44 12.33
N PHE A 36 -1.01 -10.44 12.29
CA PHE A 36 -1.07 -11.60 13.19
C PHE A 36 0.15 -11.74 14.11
N GLY A 37 1.15 -10.88 13.96
CA GLY A 37 2.40 -10.93 14.71
C GLY A 37 3.44 -11.89 14.12
N LYS A 38 4.70 -11.68 14.51
CA LYS A 38 5.86 -12.44 14.04
C LYS A 38 5.74 -13.95 14.30
N ALA A 39 5.24 -14.35 15.47
CA ALA A 39 5.12 -15.78 15.82
C ALA A 39 4.19 -16.53 14.85
N VAL A 40 3.06 -15.94 14.48
CA VAL A 40 2.12 -16.53 13.51
C VAL A 40 2.76 -16.54 12.12
N GLN A 41 3.35 -15.43 11.69
CA GLN A 41 4.10 -15.34 10.43
C GLN A 41 5.15 -16.45 10.30
N ASP A 42 5.95 -16.69 11.34
CA ASP A 42 7.01 -17.69 11.32
C ASP A 42 6.45 -19.12 11.33
N SER A 43 5.37 -19.36 12.08
CA SER A 43 4.68 -20.66 12.08
C SER A 43 4.05 -21.04 10.73
N LEU A 44 3.62 -20.04 9.95
CA LEU A 44 3.01 -20.24 8.63
C LEU A 44 4.04 -20.55 7.54
N GLY A 45 5.32 -20.24 7.76
CA GLY A 45 6.38 -20.47 6.77
C GLY A 45 6.03 -19.89 5.40
N ALA A 46 6.03 -20.73 4.36
CA ALA A 46 5.73 -20.32 2.98
C ALA A 46 4.27 -19.85 2.78
N ILE A 47 3.32 -20.32 3.61
CA ILE A 47 1.91 -19.92 3.52
C ILE A 47 1.73 -18.44 3.88
N ALA A 48 2.64 -17.88 4.69
CA ALA A 48 2.64 -16.47 5.04
C ALA A 48 2.74 -15.55 3.82
N TYR A 49 3.27 -16.03 2.68
CA TYR A 49 3.32 -15.28 1.42
C TYR A 49 1.94 -15.13 0.78
N LEU A 50 1.17 -16.21 0.75
CA LEU A 50 -0.18 -16.20 0.18
C LEU A 50 -1.13 -15.38 1.06
N VAL A 51 -1.08 -15.61 2.37
CA VAL A 51 -1.86 -14.85 3.36
C VAL A 51 -1.50 -13.36 3.28
N GLY A 52 -0.21 -13.06 3.22
CA GLY A 52 0.32 -11.70 3.12
C GLY A 52 -0.14 -10.97 1.86
N THR A 53 -0.16 -11.67 0.73
CA THR A 53 -0.68 -11.14 -0.53
C THR A 53 -2.17 -10.84 -0.41
N GLY A 54 -2.94 -11.76 0.18
CA GLY A 54 -4.36 -11.52 0.47
C GLY A 54 -4.59 -10.29 1.34
N ILE A 55 -3.83 -10.15 2.43
CA ILE A 55 -3.87 -8.98 3.33
C ILE A 55 -3.57 -7.69 2.56
N HIS A 56 -2.55 -7.70 1.69
CA HIS A 56 -2.20 -6.54 0.88
C HIS A 56 -3.38 -6.05 0.03
N PHE A 57 -4.10 -6.96 -0.63
CA PHE A 57 -5.31 -6.60 -1.39
C PHE A 57 -6.47 -6.14 -0.50
N VAL A 58 -6.63 -6.73 0.69
CA VAL A 58 -7.62 -6.28 1.67
C VAL A 58 -7.30 -4.86 2.14
N PHE A 59 -6.04 -4.53 2.43
CA PHE A 59 -5.63 -3.17 2.76
C PHE A 59 -5.81 -2.20 1.60
N ALA A 60 -5.41 -2.59 0.39
CA ALA A 60 -5.63 -1.77 -0.81
C ALA A 60 -7.13 -1.47 -1.02
N LEU A 61 -8.02 -2.42 -0.70
CA LEU A 61 -9.46 -2.23 -0.74
C LEU A 61 -9.94 -1.32 0.38
N GLY A 62 -9.56 -1.61 1.62
CA GLY A 62 -9.97 -0.87 2.81
C GLY A 62 -9.61 0.60 2.70
N TRP A 63 -8.37 0.92 2.32
CA TRP A 63 -7.94 2.29 2.11
C TRP A 63 -8.65 2.97 0.92
N GLY A 64 -8.98 2.22 -0.12
CA GLY A 64 -9.77 2.72 -1.24
C GLY A 64 -11.18 3.11 -0.82
N ILE A 65 -11.80 2.32 0.07
CA ILE A 65 -13.09 2.63 0.68
C ILE A 65 -12.98 3.87 1.57
N VAL A 66 -11.95 3.97 2.42
CA VAL A 66 -11.72 5.16 3.26
C VAL A 66 -11.62 6.42 2.41
N PHE A 67 -10.83 6.38 1.34
CA PHE A 67 -10.72 7.50 0.41
C PHE A 67 -12.06 7.86 -0.24
N ALA A 68 -12.79 6.85 -0.74
CA ALA A 68 -14.10 7.05 -1.37
C ALA A 68 -15.14 7.65 -0.39
N LEU A 69 -15.11 7.27 0.89
CA LEU A 69 -15.98 7.83 1.92
C LEU A 69 -15.60 9.27 2.29
N ALA A 70 -14.31 9.60 2.28
CA ALA A 70 -13.84 10.96 2.54
C ALA A 70 -14.08 11.90 1.35
N TRP A 71 -14.10 11.38 0.12
CA TRP A 71 -14.14 12.15 -1.12
C TRP A 71 -15.25 13.23 -1.20
N PRO A 72 -16.52 12.97 -0.83
CA PRO A 72 -17.59 13.97 -0.91
C PRO A 72 -17.31 15.23 -0.09
N TRP A 73 -16.52 15.14 0.97
CA TRP A 73 -16.12 16.32 1.76
C TRP A 73 -15.18 17.25 0.99
N PHE A 74 -14.22 16.66 0.25
CA PHE A 74 -13.25 17.38 -0.57
C PHE A 74 -13.89 17.91 -1.86
N GLN A 75 -14.71 17.08 -2.52
CA GLN A 75 -15.40 17.44 -3.75
C GLN A 75 -16.26 18.70 -3.59
N ARG A 76 -17.02 18.80 -2.48
CA ARG A 76 -17.87 19.97 -2.17
C ARG A 76 -17.08 21.27 -1.96
N ARG A 77 -15.77 21.19 -1.77
CA ARG A 77 -14.86 22.32 -1.58
C ARG A 77 -14.03 22.63 -2.83
N GLY A 78 -14.28 21.94 -3.94
CA GLY A 78 -13.60 22.17 -5.21
C GLY A 78 -12.19 21.59 -5.31
N TYR A 79 -11.81 20.68 -4.42
CA TYR A 79 -10.51 20.00 -4.52
C TYR A 79 -10.47 19.00 -5.68
N GLU A 80 -9.28 18.77 -6.24
CA GLU A 80 -9.05 17.78 -7.29
C GLU A 80 -8.73 16.40 -6.67
N ALA A 81 -9.35 15.34 -7.20
CA ALA A 81 -9.31 13.99 -6.63
C ALA A 81 -7.90 13.39 -6.61
N THR A 82 -7.17 13.55 -7.71
CA THR A 82 -5.81 13.02 -7.86
C THR A 82 -4.86 13.70 -6.86
N LEU A 83 -4.95 15.02 -6.70
CA LEU A 83 -4.14 15.77 -5.73
C LEU A 83 -4.39 15.28 -4.30
N VAL A 84 -5.66 15.13 -3.90
CA VAL A 84 -6.00 14.61 -2.57
C VAL A 84 -5.53 13.16 -2.42
N ALA A 85 -5.68 12.33 -3.46
CA ALA A 85 -5.26 10.93 -3.43
C ALA A 85 -3.74 10.77 -3.33
N LEU A 86 -2.95 11.61 -4.00
CA LEU A 86 -1.49 11.59 -3.91
C LEU A 86 -1.01 11.95 -2.49
N LEU A 87 -1.59 12.98 -1.88
CA LEU A 87 -1.30 13.32 -0.47
C LEU A 87 -1.73 12.20 0.48
N PHE A 88 -2.91 11.63 0.24
CA PHE A 88 -3.41 10.48 0.99
C PHE A 88 -2.47 9.26 0.86
N ALA A 89 -1.91 9.01 -0.33
CA ALA A 89 -0.96 7.93 -0.57
C ALA A 89 0.33 8.08 0.25
N ILE A 90 0.87 9.30 0.40
CA ILE A 90 2.05 9.57 1.23
C ILE A 90 1.74 9.23 2.69
N LEU A 91 0.61 9.72 3.20
CA LEU A 91 0.19 9.44 4.57
C LEU A 91 -0.02 7.94 4.80
N LEU A 92 -0.64 7.26 3.85
CA LEU A 92 -0.86 5.83 3.87
C LEU A 92 0.45 5.06 3.92
N TRP A 93 1.43 5.43 3.07
CA TRP A 93 2.77 4.83 3.11
C TRP A 93 3.39 4.96 4.50
N ILE A 94 3.42 6.20 5.03
CA ILE A 94 4.02 6.50 6.34
C ILE A 94 3.36 5.66 7.43
N VAL A 95 2.03 5.72 7.54
CA VAL A 95 1.28 5.01 8.59
C VAL A 95 1.52 3.51 8.51
N MET A 96 1.42 2.93 7.31
CA MET A 96 1.61 1.50 7.11
C MET A 96 3.04 1.05 7.44
N HIS A 97 4.04 1.81 7.01
CA HIS A 97 5.45 1.41 7.12
C HIS A 97 5.99 1.65 8.53
N VAL A 98 5.54 2.72 9.21
CA VAL A 98 5.78 2.90 10.64
C VAL A 98 5.12 1.77 11.43
N ALA A 99 3.88 1.39 11.12
CA ALA A 99 3.22 0.28 11.81
C ALA A 99 3.99 -1.03 11.64
N ILE A 100 4.47 -1.34 10.42
CA ILE A 100 5.32 -2.52 10.17
C ILE A 100 6.61 -2.45 10.98
N ALA A 101 7.30 -1.31 10.99
CA ALA A 101 8.57 -1.14 11.72
C ALA A 101 8.41 -1.26 13.25
N VAL A 102 7.24 -0.95 13.79
CA VAL A 102 6.97 -1.09 15.22
C VAL A 102 6.71 -2.55 15.62
N VAL A 103 6.13 -3.36 14.72
CA VAL A 103 5.64 -4.72 15.06
C VAL A 103 6.48 -5.85 14.46
N SER A 104 7.47 -5.52 13.63
CA SER A 104 8.32 -6.48 12.93
C SER A 104 9.72 -5.90 12.78
N ASP A 105 10.75 -6.71 12.97
CA ASP A 105 12.15 -6.38 12.60
C ASP A 105 12.45 -6.75 11.14
N ASN A 106 11.54 -7.47 10.48
CA ASN A 106 11.68 -7.87 9.09
C ASN A 106 11.06 -6.80 8.19
N HIS A 107 11.79 -5.72 7.92
CA HIS A 107 11.35 -4.66 7.01
C HIS A 107 12.55 -4.00 6.33
N PRO A 108 12.35 -3.35 5.16
CA PRO A 108 13.39 -2.52 4.56
C PRO A 108 13.82 -1.39 5.49
N ASN A 109 15.04 -0.89 5.31
CA ASN A 109 15.51 0.28 6.04
C ASN A 109 14.74 1.54 5.61
N TYR A 110 13.77 1.98 6.41
CA TYR A 110 12.97 3.18 6.11
C TYR A 110 13.71 4.50 6.30
N LEU A 111 14.99 4.48 6.69
CA LEU A 111 15.88 5.64 6.64
C LEU A 111 16.67 5.72 5.32
N ASP A 112 16.61 4.69 4.48
CA ASP A 112 17.22 4.71 3.15
C ASP A 112 16.36 5.53 2.18
N PRO A 113 16.90 6.60 1.58
CA PRO A 113 16.18 7.41 0.60
C PRO A 113 15.62 6.59 -0.58
N ALA A 114 16.30 5.53 -1.02
CA ALA A 114 15.83 4.70 -2.12
C ALA A 114 14.55 3.93 -1.78
N VAL A 115 14.41 3.50 -0.51
CA VAL A 115 13.20 2.84 0.01
C VAL A 115 12.05 3.84 0.13
N VAL A 116 12.33 5.04 0.66
CA VAL A 116 11.33 6.11 0.80
C VAL A 116 10.80 6.54 -0.57
N ILE A 117 11.71 6.83 -1.52
CA ILE A 117 11.34 7.25 -2.87
C ILE A 117 10.57 6.13 -3.57
N GLY A 118 11.09 4.91 -3.57
CA GLY A 118 10.42 3.76 -4.21
C GLY A 118 9.03 3.51 -3.61
N GLY A 119 8.88 3.66 -2.30
CA GLY A 119 7.60 3.47 -1.61
C GLY A 119 6.57 4.54 -1.89
N PHE A 120 6.97 5.82 -1.90
CA PHE A 120 6.05 6.88 -2.34
C PHE A 120 5.63 6.69 -3.79
N MET A 121 6.55 6.32 -4.67
CA MET A 121 6.23 6.04 -6.07
C MET A 121 5.21 4.90 -6.20
N SER A 122 5.39 3.79 -5.48
CA SER A 122 4.43 2.67 -5.50
C SER A 122 3.03 3.11 -5.07
N HIS A 123 2.94 3.96 -4.04
CA HIS A 123 1.69 4.48 -3.51
C HIS A 123 1.03 5.51 -4.43
N PHE A 124 1.80 6.28 -5.19
CA PHE A 124 1.26 7.13 -6.25
C PHE A 124 0.60 6.30 -7.34
N PHE A 125 1.24 5.21 -7.78
CA PHE A 125 0.66 4.30 -8.76
C PHE A 125 -0.59 3.57 -8.24
N TYR A 126 -0.74 3.41 -6.93
CA TYR A 126 -2.01 2.99 -6.31
C TYR A 126 -3.06 4.11 -6.34
N ALA A 127 -2.68 5.34 -5.96
CA ALA A 127 -3.60 6.46 -5.74
C ALA A 127 -4.24 6.99 -7.02
N VAL A 128 -3.48 7.07 -8.12
CA VAL A 128 -3.99 7.61 -9.40
C VAL A 128 -5.23 6.84 -9.92
N PRO A 129 -5.20 5.52 -10.12
CA PRO A 129 -6.38 4.78 -10.59
C PRO A 129 -7.53 4.79 -9.58
N LEU A 130 -7.23 4.85 -8.27
CA LEU A 130 -8.24 5.03 -7.23
C LEU A 130 -8.97 6.38 -7.38
N ALA A 131 -8.22 7.47 -7.51
CA ALA A 131 -8.75 8.82 -7.66
C ALA A 131 -9.61 8.94 -8.91
N LEU A 132 -9.13 8.41 -10.04
CA LEU A 132 -9.87 8.39 -11.29
C LEU A 132 -11.18 7.63 -11.13
N TYR A 133 -11.15 6.42 -10.56
CA TYR A 133 -12.35 5.62 -10.35
C TYR A 133 -13.38 6.35 -9.46
N VAL A 134 -12.94 6.86 -8.31
CA VAL A 134 -13.82 7.57 -7.37
C VAL A 134 -14.40 8.82 -8.01
N LYS A 135 -13.58 9.63 -8.68
CA LYS A 135 -14.03 10.84 -9.39
C LYS A 135 -15.10 10.51 -10.44
N HIS A 136 -14.90 9.47 -11.27
CA HIS A 136 -15.88 9.07 -12.27
C HIS A 136 -17.17 8.58 -11.64
N ARG A 137 -17.08 7.77 -10.56
CA ARG A 137 -18.26 7.22 -9.88
C ARG A 137 -19.15 8.30 -9.25
N PHE A 138 -18.56 9.40 -8.77
CA PHE A 138 -19.26 10.54 -8.18
C PHE A 138 -19.63 11.65 -9.18
N ALA A 139 -19.16 11.57 -10.43
CA ALA A 139 -19.64 12.43 -11.51
C ALA A 139 -20.90 11.87 -12.20
N GLN A 140 -21.19 10.59 -12.00
CA GLN A 140 -22.32 9.86 -12.62
C GLN A 140 -23.54 9.71 -11.71
N GLY A 141 -23.49 10.21 -10.46
CA GLY A 141 -24.58 10.19 -9.50
C GLY A 141 -24.93 11.61 -9.07
#